data_AF-J9FDE3-F1
#
_entry.id   AF-J9FDE3-F1
#
_cell.length_a   1.000
_cell.length_b   1.000
_cell.length_c   1.000
_cell.angle_alpha   90.00
_cell.angle_beta   90.00
_cell.angle_gamma   90.00
#
_symmetry.space_group_name_H-M   'P 1'
#
loop_
_entity.id
_entity.type
_entity.pdbx_description
1 polymer ?
#
loop_
_entity_poly.entity_id
_entity_poly.type
_entity_poly.pdbx_seq_one_letter_code
_entity_poly.pdbx_strand_id
1 'polypeptide(L)'
;MADVARPDPISWQHTVESNEGDPCSSNDTSVPEELALLADKYTFNFGEQKSLQKDVIKLKKKIRVSCNKQMRIKQGYVQMQKVTKERKQSDFLKKEIRDLSDQISDMKDDLQTLDMYDSGAFVVLNMPSGKRMSS
;
A
#
# COMPACT_ATOMS: atom_id res chain seq x y z
N MET A 1 -18.73 62.37 44.21
CA MET A 1 -19.25 61.24 43.43
C MET A 1 -18.62 61.33 42.06
N ALA A 2 -17.78 60.36 41.70
CA ALA A 2 -17.16 60.23 40.38
C ALA A 2 -17.45 58.80 39.91
N ASP A 3 -18.07 58.64 38.74
CA ASP A 3 -18.11 57.38 37.98
C ASP A 3 -18.61 57.72 36.56
N VAL A 4 -17.70 57.90 35.60
CA VAL A 4 -17.20 56.91 34.62
C VAL A 4 -18.16 56.71 33.42
N ALA A 5 -17.65 57.13 32.26
CA ALA A 5 -18.30 57.13 30.96
C ALA A 5 -18.48 55.71 30.39
N ARG A 6 -19.57 55.51 29.64
CA ARG A 6 -19.91 54.28 28.92
C ARG A 6 -19.90 54.59 27.40
N PRO A 7 -19.10 53.94 26.56
CA PRO A 7 -19.21 54.07 25.11
C PRO A 7 -20.15 53.00 24.51
N ASP A 8 -20.86 53.41 23.45
CA ASP A 8 -21.89 52.67 22.71
C ASP A 8 -21.38 51.40 21.99
N PRO A 9 -22.24 50.39 21.77
CA PRO A 9 -21.90 49.20 21.00
C PRO A 9 -22.05 49.44 19.48
N ILE A 10 -20.95 49.29 18.76
CA ILE A 10 -20.89 49.35 17.29
C ILE A 10 -21.46 48.05 16.69
N SER A 11 -22.55 48.21 15.93
CA SER A 11 -23.17 47.20 15.08
C SER A 11 -22.31 46.95 13.84
N TRP A 12 -21.77 45.74 13.70
CA TRP A 12 -21.15 45.27 12.46
C TRP A 12 -22.12 44.39 11.70
N GLN A 13 -22.86 44.98 10.77
CA GLN A 13 -23.40 44.24 9.62
C GLN A 13 -22.31 44.18 8.55
N HIS A 14 -21.97 42.96 8.13
CA HIS A 14 -21.39 42.71 6.81
C HIS A 14 -21.99 41.42 6.25
N THR A 15 -23.01 41.58 5.42
CA THR A 15 -23.37 40.61 4.41
C THR A 15 -22.30 40.67 3.33
N VAL A 16 -21.53 39.60 3.16
CA VAL A 16 -20.76 39.37 1.95
C VAL A 16 -21.09 37.98 1.47
N GLU A 17 -21.85 37.97 0.38
CA GLU A 17 -22.05 36.88 -0.55
C GLU A 17 -20.68 36.28 -0.90
N SER A 18 -20.51 34.97 -0.72
CA SER A 18 -19.35 34.26 -1.24
C SER A 18 -19.75 32.86 -1.64
N ASN A 19 -20.03 32.78 -2.94
CA ASN A 19 -19.44 31.83 -3.88
C ASN A 19 -19.70 30.35 -3.61
N GLU A 20 -20.51 29.79 -4.52
CA GLU A 20 -20.59 28.37 -4.86
C GLU A 20 -19.18 27.83 -5.11
N GLY A 21 -18.57 27.26 -4.07
CA GLY A 21 -17.35 26.48 -4.18
C GLY A 21 -17.71 25.00 -4.24
N ASP A 22 -17.65 24.44 -5.46
CA ASP A 22 -17.61 23.01 -5.72
C ASP A 22 -16.77 22.26 -4.66
N PRO A 23 -17.17 21.05 -4.23
CA PRO A 23 -16.28 20.19 -3.49
C PRO A 23 -15.14 19.81 -4.43
N CYS A 24 -13.99 20.48 -4.31
CA CYS A 24 -12.73 19.96 -4.82
C CYS A 24 -12.43 18.67 -4.06
N SER A 25 -13.05 17.58 -4.52
CA SER A 25 -12.62 16.21 -4.31
C SER A 25 -11.25 16.10 -4.96
N SER A 26 -10.20 16.48 -4.22
CA SER A 26 -8.85 16.06 -4.52
C SER A 26 -8.80 14.55 -4.32
N ASN A 27 -9.27 13.79 -5.31
CA ASN A 27 -8.71 12.47 -5.54
C ASN A 27 -7.30 12.76 -6.04
N ASP A 28 -6.37 13.00 -5.12
CA ASP A 28 -4.95 12.94 -5.41
C ASP A 28 -4.70 11.54 -5.98
N THR A 29 -4.58 11.46 -7.30
CA THR A 29 -4.26 10.25 -8.07
C THR A 29 -2.80 9.86 -7.88
N SER A 30 -2.25 10.08 -6.69
CA SER A 30 -0.91 9.64 -6.33
C SER A 30 -0.95 8.16 -5.95
N VAL A 31 0.03 7.41 -6.42
CA VAL A 31 0.27 6.04 -5.98
C VAL A 31 0.50 6.05 -4.46
N PRO A 32 -0.25 5.25 -3.68
CA PRO A 32 -0.01 5.11 -2.24
C PRO A 32 1.45 4.76 -1.92
N GLU A 33 1.98 5.29 -0.82
CA GLU A 33 3.41 5.19 -0.46
C GLU A 33 3.89 3.73 -0.40
N GLU A 34 3.10 2.86 0.23
CA GLU A 34 3.36 1.42 0.31
C GLU A 34 3.45 0.75 -1.06
N LEU A 35 2.65 1.20 -2.04
CA LEU A 35 2.73 0.70 -3.41
C LEU A 35 3.96 1.23 -4.13
N ALA A 36 4.36 2.48 -3.87
CA ALA A 36 5.58 3.07 -4.41
C ALA A 36 6.84 2.34 -3.91
N LEU A 37 6.89 2.01 -2.60
CA LEU A 37 7.98 1.25 -2.00
C LEU A 37 8.09 -0.16 -2.60
N LEU A 38 6.96 -0.84 -2.79
CA LEU A 38 6.95 -2.15 -3.47
C LEU A 38 7.38 -2.03 -4.92
N ALA A 39 6.95 -0.99 -5.63
CA ALA A 39 7.36 -0.79 -7.01
C ALA A 39 8.87 -0.58 -7.13
N ASP A 40 9.49 0.21 -6.25
CA ASP A 40 10.94 0.39 -6.20
C ASP A 40 11.67 -0.93 -5.88
N LYS A 41 11.25 -1.64 -4.81
CA LYS A 41 11.79 -2.96 -4.41
C LYS A 41 11.82 -3.96 -5.56
N TYR A 42 10.82 -3.92 -6.44
CA TYR A 42 10.70 -4.82 -7.58
C TYR A 42 11.05 -4.19 -8.92
N THR A 43 11.64 -3.00 -8.94
CA THR A 43 12.02 -2.26 -10.17
C THR A 43 10.86 -2.21 -11.16
N PHE A 44 9.73 -1.68 -10.70
CA PHE A 44 8.48 -1.55 -11.43
C PHE A 44 8.07 -0.08 -11.47
N ASN A 45 7.48 0.35 -12.59
CA ASN A 45 7.00 1.72 -12.75
C ASN A 45 5.50 1.70 -12.98
N PHE A 46 4.75 2.48 -12.19
CA PHE A 46 3.34 2.73 -12.45
C PHE A 46 3.18 3.67 -13.66
N GLY A 47 2.19 3.40 -14.50
CA GLY A 47 1.94 4.22 -15.69
C GLY A 47 1.07 5.42 -15.37
N GLU A 48 1.47 6.61 -15.82
CA GLU A 48 0.74 7.88 -15.63
C GLU A 48 -0.69 7.89 -16.21
N GLN A 49 -0.99 7.02 -17.18
CA GLN A 49 -2.25 7.03 -17.95
C GLN A 49 -3.05 5.71 -17.84
N LYS A 50 -2.70 4.81 -16.90
CA LYS A 50 -3.37 3.51 -16.73
C LYS A 50 -4.02 3.42 -15.35
N SER A 51 -5.11 2.65 -15.26
CA SER A 51 -5.76 2.43 -13.96
C SER A 51 -4.78 1.76 -12.99
N LEU A 52 -4.65 2.32 -11.78
CA LEU A 52 -3.77 1.82 -10.73
C LEU A 52 -3.95 0.32 -10.50
N GLN A 53 -5.20 -0.15 -10.51
CA GLN A 53 -5.54 -1.58 -10.36
C GLN A 53 -4.85 -2.47 -11.42
N LYS A 54 -4.80 -2.04 -12.69
CA LYS A 54 -4.12 -2.82 -13.74
C LYS A 54 -2.63 -2.91 -13.49
N ASP A 55 -2.02 -1.88 -12.93
CA ASP A 55 -0.59 -1.88 -12.62
C ASP A 55 -0.28 -2.67 -11.34
N VAL A 56 -1.15 -2.62 -10.33
CA VAL A 56 -1.10 -3.51 -9.15
C VAL A 56 -1.15 -4.98 -9.58
N ILE A 57 -2.05 -5.35 -10.51
CA ILE A 57 -2.14 -6.72 -11.04
C ILE A 57 -0.82 -7.13 -11.73
N LYS A 58 -0.19 -6.22 -12.49
CA LYS A 58 1.10 -6.50 -13.14
C LYS A 58 2.23 -6.66 -12.13
N LEU A 59 2.31 -5.79 -11.14
CA LEU A 59 3.30 -5.87 -10.06
C LEU A 59 3.14 -7.18 -9.30
N LYS A 60 1.91 -7.54 -8.91
CA LYS A 60 1.56 -8.82 -8.28
C LYS A 60 2.00 -10.01 -9.14
N LYS A 61 1.77 -9.98 -10.45
CA LYS A 61 2.24 -11.03 -11.37
C LYS A 61 3.77 -11.11 -11.40
N LYS A 62 4.49 -9.99 -11.41
CA LYS A 62 5.95 -9.94 -11.36
C LYS A 62 6.50 -10.58 -10.08
N ILE A 63 5.94 -10.20 -8.92
CA ILE A 63 6.33 -10.75 -7.62
C ILE A 63 6.03 -12.26 -7.56
N ARG A 64 4.86 -12.72 -8.02
CA ARG A 64 4.51 -14.16 -8.07
C ARG A 64 5.52 -14.97 -8.89
N VAL A 65 5.95 -14.48 -10.04
CA VAL A 65 6.96 -15.16 -10.88
C VAL A 65 8.28 -15.28 -10.13
N SER A 66 8.73 -14.21 -9.47
CA SER A 66 9.96 -14.21 -8.68
C SER A 66 9.84 -15.14 -7.45
N CYS A 67 8.72 -15.09 -6.72
CA CYS A 67 8.46 -15.94 -5.56
C CYS A 67 8.47 -17.42 -5.93
N ASN A 68 7.81 -17.77 -7.05
CA ASN A 68 7.85 -19.13 -7.60
C ASN A 68 9.26 -19.58 -7.99
N LYS A 69 10.11 -18.67 -8.49
CA LYS A 69 11.52 -18.98 -8.77
C LYS A 69 12.27 -19.31 -7.47
N GLN A 70 12.12 -18.51 -6.42
CA GLN A 70 12.76 -18.77 -5.13
C GLN A 70 12.28 -20.07 -4.48
N MET A 71 10.98 -20.36 -4.55
CA MET A 71 10.42 -21.64 -4.08
C MET A 71 11.05 -22.84 -4.80
N ARG A 72 11.24 -22.75 -6.13
CA ARG A 72 11.89 -23.83 -6.90
C ARG A 72 13.37 -24.00 -6.53
N ILE A 73 14.11 -22.90 -6.34
CA ILE A 73 15.50 -22.95 -5.89
C ILE A 73 15.59 -23.61 -4.51
N LYS A 74 14.75 -23.17 -3.56
CA LYS A 74 14.68 -23.75 -2.21
C LYS A 74 14.39 -25.25 -2.26
N GLN A 75 13.43 -25.68 -3.07
CA GLN A 75 13.14 -27.10 -3.26
C GLN A 75 14.37 -27.86 -3.78
N GLY A 76 15.10 -27.30 -4.74
CA GLY A 76 16.37 -27.86 -5.21
C GLY A 76 17.40 -28.03 -4.08
N TYR A 77 17.60 -27.02 -3.25
CA TYR A 77 18.52 -27.11 -2.10
C TYR A 77 18.05 -28.10 -1.04
N VAL A 78 16.75 -28.20 -0.77
CA VAL A 78 16.19 -29.23 0.13
C VAL A 78 16.48 -30.64 -0.40
N GLN A 79 16.34 -30.88 -1.70
CA GLN A 79 16.68 -32.20 -2.28
C GLN A 79 18.19 -32.46 -2.24
N MET A 80 19.01 -31.44 -2.51
CA MET A 80 20.46 -31.55 -2.43
C MET A 80 20.93 -31.88 -1.00
N GLN A 81 20.37 -31.19 0.00
CA GLN A 81 20.68 -31.42 1.42
C GLN A 81 20.46 -32.87 1.85
N LYS A 82 19.41 -33.53 1.34
CA LYS A 82 19.10 -34.93 1.68
C LYS A 82 20.18 -35.91 1.23
N VAL A 83 20.90 -35.60 0.15
CA VAL A 83 21.93 -36.47 -0.43
C VAL A 83 23.35 -36.02 -0.06
N THR A 84 23.52 -34.83 0.49
CA THR A 84 24.80 -34.29 0.94
C THR A 84 25.27 -34.93 2.25
N LYS A 85 26.43 -35.59 2.20
CA LYS A 85 27.07 -36.20 3.38
C LYS A 85 28.13 -35.31 4.04
N GLU A 86 28.73 -34.40 3.27
CA GLU A 86 29.76 -33.50 3.78
C GLU A 86 29.14 -32.45 4.70
N ARG A 87 29.63 -32.37 5.95
CA ARG A 87 29.12 -31.46 6.98
C ARG A 87 29.11 -30.00 6.52
N LYS A 88 30.22 -29.51 5.96
CA LYS A 88 30.35 -28.11 5.53
C LYS A 88 29.33 -27.74 4.44
N GLN A 89 29.17 -28.60 3.44
CA GLN A 89 28.16 -28.39 2.38
C GLN A 89 26.74 -28.48 2.93
N SER A 90 26.46 -29.43 3.82
CA SER A 90 25.15 -29.53 4.48
C SER A 90 24.83 -28.26 5.27
N ASP A 91 25.79 -27.72 6.03
CA ASP A 91 25.59 -26.51 6.83
C ASP A 91 25.41 -25.27 5.95
N PHE A 92 26.11 -25.18 4.83
CA PHE A 92 25.84 -24.18 3.78
C PHE A 92 24.40 -24.30 3.26
N LEU A 93 23.97 -25.50 2.85
CA LEU A 93 22.61 -25.71 2.33
C LEU A 93 21.54 -25.37 3.38
N LYS A 94 21.76 -25.68 4.66
CA LYS A 94 20.84 -25.28 5.75
C LYS A 94 20.69 -23.77 5.83
N LYS A 95 21.79 -23.02 5.70
CA LYS A 95 21.76 -21.57 5.69
C LYS A 95 20.99 -21.05 4.49
N GLU A 96 21.34 -21.48 3.27
CA GLU A 96 20.65 -21.05 2.05
C GLU A 96 19.15 -21.36 2.07
N ILE A 97 18.74 -22.52 2.59
CA ILE A 97 17.32 -22.87 2.73
C ILE A 97 16.61 -21.93 3.70
N ARG A 98 17.26 -21.51 4.79
CA ARG A 98 16.71 -20.54 5.74
C ARG A 98 16.56 -19.18 5.07
N ASP A 99 17.63 -18.67 4.47
CA ASP A 99 17.67 -17.35 3.83
C ASP A 99 16.60 -17.27 2.71
N LEU A 100 16.44 -18.33 1.91
CA LEU A 100 15.36 -18.42 0.92
C LEU A 100 13.97 -18.47 1.56
N SER A 101 13.83 -19.10 2.74
CA SER A 101 12.54 -19.15 3.45
C SER A 101 12.11 -17.77 3.92
N ASP A 102 13.05 -17.01 4.47
CA ASP A 102 12.83 -15.64 4.93
C ASP A 102 12.45 -14.75 3.75
N GLN A 103 13.21 -14.81 2.65
CA GLN A 103 12.89 -14.08 1.42
C GLN A 103 11.51 -14.46 0.85
N ILE A 104 11.16 -15.74 0.82
CA ILE A 104 9.84 -16.18 0.34
C ILE A 104 8.72 -15.64 1.24
N SER A 105 8.95 -15.54 2.56
CA SER A 105 8.00 -14.95 3.50
C SER A 105 7.77 -13.47 3.19
N ASP A 106 8.85 -12.69 3.08
CA ASP A 106 8.77 -11.25 2.74
C ASP A 106 8.02 -11.03 1.42
N MET A 107 8.28 -11.87 0.42
CA MET A 107 7.59 -11.79 -0.87
C MET A 107 6.10 -12.14 -0.77
N LYS A 108 5.70 -13.00 0.17
CA LYS A 108 4.28 -13.32 0.41
C LYS A 108 3.58 -12.19 1.14
N ASP A 109 4.26 -11.54 2.07
CA ASP A 109 3.74 -10.37 2.78
C ASP A 109 3.52 -9.21 1.80
N ASP A 110 4.49 -8.96 0.89
CA ASP A 110 4.32 -7.99 -0.20
C ASP A 110 3.11 -8.31 -1.10
N LEU A 111 2.89 -9.59 -1.41
CA LEU A 111 1.74 -10.02 -2.20
C LEU A 111 0.42 -9.80 -1.46
N GLN A 112 0.39 -10.01 -0.16
CA GLN A 112 -0.78 -9.74 0.68
C GLN A 112 -1.11 -8.25 0.71
N THR A 113 -0.09 -7.37 0.78
CA THR A 113 -0.29 -5.92 0.64
C THR A 113 -0.97 -5.61 -0.69
N LEU A 114 -0.49 -6.17 -1.80
CA LEU A 114 -1.11 -5.93 -3.11
C LEU A 114 -2.53 -6.50 -3.23
N ASP A 115 -2.83 -7.60 -2.56
CA ASP A 115 -4.18 -8.18 -2.54
C ASP A 115 -5.22 -7.20 -1.96
N MET A 116 -4.84 -6.33 -1.02
CA MET A 116 -5.73 -5.30 -0.46
C MET A 116 -6.17 -4.24 -1.48
N TYR A 117 -5.33 -3.93 -2.47
CA TYR A 117 -5.62 -2.96 -3.54
C TYR A 117 -6.29 -3.62 -4.76
N ASP A 118 -6.05 -4.91 -4.97
CA ASP A 118 -6.70 -5.70 -6.03
C ASP A 118 -8.17 -6.03 -5.69
N SER A 119 -8.45 -6.34 -4.42
CA SER A 119 -9.78 -6.75 -3.94
C SER A 119 -10.74 -5.60 -3.60
N GLY A 120 -10.30 -4.34 -3.69
CA GLY A 120 -11.11 -3.17 -3.33
C GLY A 120 -11.38 -3.02 -1.83
N ALA A 121 -10.71 -3.80 -0.97
CA ALA A 121 -10.85 -3.73 0.49
C ALA A 121 -10.51 -2.33 1.05
N PHE A 122 -9.63 -1.59 0.38
CA PHE A 122 -9.33 -0.20 0.72
C PHE A 122 -10.54 0.75 0.57
N VAL A 123 -11.48 0.46 -0.34
CA VAL A 123 -12.68 1.29 -0.54
C VAL A 123 -13.67 1.15 0.62
N VAL A 124 -13.69 0.00 1.30
CA VAL A 124 -14.67 -0.29 2.37
C VAL A 124 -14.32 0.43 3.68
N LEU A 125 -13.04 0.70 3.95
CA LEU A 125 -12.60 1.38 5.18
C LEU A 125 -12.66 2.91 5.08
N ASN A 126 -12.73 3.47 3.87
CA ASN A 126 -12.84 4.92 3.63
C ASN A 126 -14.26 5.37 3.21
N MET A 127 -15.27 4.50 3.29
CA MET A 127 -16.66 4.96 3.18
C MET A 127 -17.09 5.61 4.50
N PRO A 128 -17.43 6.92 4.52
CA PRO A 128 -18.06 7.51 5.69
C PRO A 128 -19.38 6.78 5.96
N SER A 129 -19.61 6.44 7.22
CA SER A 129 -20.75 5.71 7.78
C SER A 129 -22.07 6.48 7.57
N GLY A 130 -22.52 6.66 6.32
CA GLY A 130 -23.49 7.71 6.03
C GLY A 130 -24.11 7.72 4.65
N LYS A 131 -24.22 6.58 3.96
CA LYS A 131 -25.16 6.47 2.83
C LYS A 131 -25.77 5.08 2.76
N ARG A 132 -26.85 4.90 3.53
CA ARG A 132 -27.85 3.88 3.21
C ARG A 132 -28.47 4.28 1.88
N MET A 133 -28.23 3.50 0.82
CA MET A 133 -29.04 3.56 -0.39
C MET A 133 -30.47 3.21 0.02
N SER A 134 -31.36 4.20 0.01
CA SER A 134 -32.79 3.94 0.06
C SER A 134 -33.20 3.45 -1.33
N SER A 135 -33.90 2.32 -1.33
CA SER A 135 -34.50 1.68 -2.49
C SER A 135 -35.71 2.43 -3.00
#